data_AF-A0A3C0DYV2-F1
#
_entry.id   AF-A0A3C0DYV2-F1
#
_cell.length_a   1.000
_cell.length_b   1.000
_cell.length_c   1.000
_cell.angle_alpha   90.00
_cell.angle_beta   90.00
_cell.angle_gamma   90.00
#
_symmetry.space_group_name_H-M   'P 1'
#
loop_
_entity.id
_entity.type
_entity.pdbx_description
1 polymer ?
#
loop_
_entity_poly.entity_id
_entity_poly.type
_entity_poly.pdbx_seq_one_letter_code
_entity_poly.pdbx_strand_id
1 'polypeptide(L)'
;MDILILSVFVLGYLFIALEHNIHIDKAGSALVTGTLCWAIFVLGAHDVPAHLAGQFEAFMAEGHGAGHAGLSAFFEHRLLHHMEEISSILFFLMGAMTIVELVDAHEGFRVITD
;
A
#
# COMPACT_ATOMS: atom_id res chain seq x y z
N MET A 1 -1.00 13.42 15.17
CA MET A 1 -0.36 12.50 14.20
C MET A 1 -0.92 12.68 12.81
N ASP A 2 -2.23 12.83 12.67
CA ASP A 2 -2.94 12.91 11.39
C ASP A 2 -2.43 14.02 10.47
N ILE A 3 -2.25 15.25 10.98
CA ILE A 3 -1.71 16.37 10.19
C ILE A 3 -0.29 16.07 9.68
N LEU A 4 0.51 15.37 10.48
CA LEU A 4 1.88 15.03 10.12
C LEU A 4 1.90 13.96 9.01
N ILE A 5 1.09 12.90 9.14
CA ILE A 5 0.92 11.89 8.07
C ILE A 5 0.37 12.54 6.81
N LEU A 6 -0.65 13.40 6.91
CA LEU A 6 -1.23 14.13 5.79
C LEU A 6 -0.18 15.01 5.10
N SER A 7 0.66 15.71 5.86
CA SER A 7 1.72 16.55 5.29
C SER A 7 2.74 15.72 4.52
N VAL A 8 3.17 14.58 5.06
CA VAL A 8 4.10 13.65 4.38
C VAL A 8 3.46 13.06 3.13
N PHE A 9 2.18 12.68 3.20
CA PHE A 9 1.44 12.16 2.06
C PHE A 9 1.32 13.19 0.94
N VAL A 10 0.94 14.43 1.24
CA VAL A 10 0.81 15.50 0.23
C VAL A 10 2.17 15.84 -0.40
N LEU A 11 3.23 15.96 0.41
CA LEU A 11 4.59 16.20 -0.11
C LEU A 11 5.09 15.04 -0.97
N GLY A 12 4.88 13.80 -0.52
CA GLY A 12 5.23 12.61 -1.28
C GLY A 12 4.50 12.52 -2.62
N TYR A 13 3.19 12.79 -2.62
CA TYR A 13 2.39 12.84 -3.84
C TYR A 13 2.85 13.97 -4.78
N LEU A 14 3.25 15.12 -4.24
CA LEU A 14 3.83 16.20 -5.03
C LEU A 14 5.13 15.75 -5.72
N PHE A 15 5.99 14.99 -5.04
CA PHE A 15 7.20 14.42 -5.66
C PHE A 15 6.87 13.43 -6.80
N ILE A 16 5.84 12.60 -6.64
CA ILE A 16 5.38 11.70 -7.72
C ILE A 16 4.87 12.51 -8.92
N ALA A 17 4.09 13.56 -8.67
CA ALA A 17 3.52 14.41 -9.72
C ALA A 17 4.57 15.26 -10.45
N LEU A 18 5.60 15.72 -9.73
CA LEU A 18 6.67 16.56 -10.26
C LEU A 18 7.85 15.77 -10.87
N GLU A 19 7.77 14.44 -10.98
CA GLU A 19 8.86 13.57 -11.49
C GLU A 19 9.62 14.19 -12.66
N HIS A 20 8.90 14.68 -13.67
CA HIS A 20 9.51 15.19 -14.91
C HIS A 20 10.46 16.37 -14.67
N ASN A 21 10.22 17.18 -13.63
CA ASN A 21 11.04 18.34 -13.28
C ASN A 21 12.19 17.99 -12.33
N ILE A 22 12.06 16.92 -11.54
CA ILE A 22 13.03 16.52 -10.49
C ILE A 22 13.89 15.31 -10.87
N HIS A 23 13.56 14.59 -11.95
CA HIS A 23 14.27 13.40 -12.44
C HIS A 23 14.44 12.29 -11.37
N ILE A 24 13.45 12.12 -10.49
CA ILE A 24 13.38 11.03 -9.50
C ILE A 24 12.29 10.05 -9.92
N ASP A 25 12.59 8.76 -10.00
CA ASP A 25 11.60 7.73 -10.37
C ASP A 25 10.32 7.78 -9.51
N LYS A 26 9.14 7.72 -10.16
CA LYS A 26 7.84 7.61 -9.45
C LYS A 26 7.81 6.46 -8.44
N ALA A 27 8.38 5.33 -8.81
CA ALA A 27 8.40 4.14 -7.95
C ALA A 27 9.20 4.40 -6.67
N GLY A 28 10.38 5.03 -6.78
CA GLY A 28 11.22 5.34 -5.64
C GLY A 28 10.56 6.32 -4.66
N SER A 29 9.98 7.41 -5.19
CA SER A 29 9.26 8.40 -4.36
C SER A 29 8.00 7.82 -3.70
N ALA A 30 7.26 6.95 -4.39
CA ALA A 30 6.10 6.26 -3.84
C ALA A 30 6.48 5.31 -2.70
N LEU A 31 7.54 4.50 -2.86
CA LEU A 31 8.02 3.60 -1.83
C LEU A 31 8.44 4.36 -0.56
N VAL A 32 9.25 5.41 -0.71
CA VAL A 32 9.70 6.23 0.42
C VAL A 32 8.52 6.87 1.15
N THR A 33 7.56 7.44 0.39
CA THR A 33 6.36 8.06 0.98
C THR A 33 5.55 7.03 1.76
N GLY A 34 5.33 5.84 1.19
CA GLY A 34 4.62 4.74 1.85
C GLY A 34 5.31 4.30 3.14
N THR A 35 6.63 4.05 3.11
CA THR A 35 7.41 3.64 4.28
C THR A 35 7.39 4.71 5.37
N LEU A 36 7.51 6.00 5.01
CA LEU A 36 7.46 7.09 5.99
C LEU A 36 6.07 7.22 6.63
N CYS A 37 5.01 7.21 5.82
CA CYS A 37 3.64 7.24 6.33
C CYS A 37 3.38 6.06 7.28
N TRP A 38 3.81 4.85 6.90
CA TRP A 38 3.68 3.66 7.72
C TRP A 38 4.49 3.76 9.02
N ALA A 39 5.76 4.17 8.97
CA ALA A 39 6.60 4.31 10.15
C ALA A 39 6.03 5.33 11.14
N ILE A 40 5.57 6.49 10.64
CA ILE A 40 4.92 7.51 11.47
C ILE A 40 3.64 6.97 12.10
N PHE A 41 2.83 6.25 11.31
CA PHE A 41 1.58 5.67 11.79
C PHE A 41 1.82 4.65 12.90
N VAL A 42 2.74 3.71 12.72
CA VAL A 42 3.06 2.67 13.72
C VAL A 42 3.60 3.30 15.01
N LEU A 43 4.53 4.26 14.90
CA LEU A 43 5.15 4.90 16.07
C LEU A 43 4.19 5.83 16.82
N GLY A 44 3.17 6.37 16.16
CA GLY A 44 2.26 7.33 16.75
C GLY A 44 0.85 6.80 17.05
N ALA A 45 0.54 5.55 16.73
CA ALA A 45 -0.73 4.93 17.05
C ALA A 45 -0.80 4.60 18.56
N HIS A 46 -1.53 5.40 19.33
CA HIS A 46 -1.65 5.24 20.78
C HIS A 46 -3.04 4.77 21.21
N ASP A 47 -4.08 5.02 20.40
CA ASP A 47 -5.46 4.72 20.73
C ASP A 47 -6.16 3.92 19.61
N VAL A 48 -7.07 3.04 20.01
CA VAL A 48 -7.93 2.29 19.08
C VAL A 48 -9.08 3.20 18.62
N PRO A 49 -9.31 3.39 17.32
CA PRO A 49 -10.48 4.12 16.84
C PRO A 49 -11.77 3.45 17.32
N ALA A 50 -12.77 4.24 17.72
CA ALA A 50 -14.01 3.70 18.33
C ALA A 50 -14.74 2.66 17.46
N HIS A 51 -14.70 2.82 16.13
CA HIS A 51 -15.31 1.87 15.19
C HIS A 51 -14.55 0.53 15.07
N LEU A 52 -13.30 0.48 15.53
CA LEU A 52 -12.43 -0.68 15.51
C LEU A 52 -12.33 -1.37 16.87
N ALA A 53 -12.88 -0.76 17.93
CA ALA A 53 -12.79 -1.28 19.29
C ALA A 53 -13.23 -2.75 19.40
N GLY A 54 -14.37 -3.11 18.80
CA GLY A 54 -14.85 -4.50 18.85
C GLY A 54 -13.97 -5.51 18.11
N GLN A 55 -13.34 -5.10 17.00
CA GLN A 55 -12.41 -5.96 16.25
C GLN A 55 -11.06 -6.08 16.96
N PHE A 56 -10.63 -5.00 17.61
CA PHE A 56 -9.43 -4.99 18.43
C PHE A 56 -9.61 -5.87 19.69
N GLU A 57 -10.76 -5.81 20.35
CA GLU A 57 -11.06 -6.69 21.50
C GLU A 57 -11.01 -8.18 21.11
N ALA A 58 -11.61 -8.54 19.97
CA ALA A 58 -11.54 -9.91 19.45
C ALA A 58 -10.10 -10.34 19.16
N PHE A 59 -9.32 -9.47 18.50
CA PHE A 59 -7.91 -9.72 18.20
C PHE A 59 -7.04 -9.85 19.47
N MET A 60 -7.30 -9.05 20.49
CA MET A 60 -6.61 -9.11 21.78
C MET A 60 -6.94 -10.40 22.55
N ALA A 61 -8.16 -10.93 22.39
CA ALA A 61 -8.57 -12.19 23.00
C ALA A 61 -7.82 -13.42 22.44
N GLU A 62 -7.27 -13.32 21.23
CA GLU A 62 -6.43 -14.36 20.60
C GLU A 62 -4.99 -14.38 21.14
N GLY A 63 -4.62 -13.45 22.04
CA GLY A 63 -3.35 -13.50 22.78
C GLY A 63 -2.18 -12.75 22.14
N HIS A 64 -2.44 -11.83 21.21
CA HIS A 64 -1.43 -11.09 20.43
C HIS A 64 -0.67 -9.96 21.17
N GLY A 65 -0.58 -10.03 22.51
CA GLY A 65 0.17 -9.07 23.34
C GLY A 65 -0.62 -7.81 23.71
N ALA A 66 -0.25 -7.15 24.81
CA ALA A 66 -0.99 -6.01 25.37
C ALA A 66 -0.32 -4.65 25.11
N GLY A 67 -1.12 -3.58 25.11
CA GLY A 67 -0.65 -2.21 24.94
C GLY A 67 -0.28 -1.85 23.50
N HIS A 68 0.71 -0.98 23.34
CA HIS A 68 1.14 -0.45 22.03
C HIS A 68 1.57 -1.54 21.04
N ALA A 69 2.19 -2.63 21.53
CA ALA A 69 2.60 -3.76 20.70
C ALA A 69 1.41 -4.55 20.12
N GLY A 70 0.32 -4.70 20.90
CA GLY A 70 -0.91 -5.33 20.42
C GLY A 70 -1.64 -4.46 19.39
N LEU A 71 -1.60 -3.14 19.59
CA LEU A 71 -2.16 -2.16 18.64
C LEU A 71 -1.42 -2.18 17.30
N SER A 72 -0.09 -2.18 17.31
CA SER A 72 0.71 -2.27 16.09
C SER A 72 0.48 -3.59 15.36
N ALA A 73 0.41 -4.71 16.09
CA ALA A 73 0.14 -6.03 15.50
C ALA A 73 -1.26 -6.10 14.86
N PHE A 74 -2.27 -5.49 15.48
CA PHE A 74 -3.63 -5.41 14.93
C PHE A 74 -3.66 -4.64 13.59
N PHE A 75 -3.01 -3.48 13.54
CA PHE A 75 -2.94 -2.69 12.31
C PHE A 75 -2.12 -3.38 11.22
N GLU A 76 -1.00 -4.03 11.57
CA GLU A 76 -0.20 -4.81 10.64
C GLU A 76 -1.02 -5.95 10.02
N HIS A 77 -1.73 -6.73 10.84
CA HIS A 77 -2.60 -7.80 10.38
C HIS A 77 -3.64 -7.29 9.35
N ARG A 78 -4.28 -6.17 9.65
CA ARG A 78 -5.25 -5.52 8.76
C ARG A 78 -4.65 -5.00 7.47
N LEU A 79 -3.49 -4.36 7.53
CA LEU A 79 -2.78 -3.87 6.36
C LEU A 79 -2.34 -5.01 5.46
N LEU A 80 -1.82 -6.10 6.04
CA LEU A 80 -1.41 -7.29 5.29
C LEU A 80 -2.58 -7.93 4.54
N HIS A 81 -3.75 -8.02 5.17
CA HIS A 81 -4.95 -8.56 4.51
C HIS A 81 -5.33 -7.75 3.25
N HIS A 82 -5.32 -6.41 3.33
CA HIS A 82 -5.60 -5.58 2.15
C HIS A 82 -4.44 -5.56 1.15
N MET A 83 -3.19 -5.63 1.62
CA MET A 83 -2.02 -5.73 0.76
C MET A 83 -2.04 -7.00 -0.09
N GLU A 84 -2.47 -8.13 0.46
CA GLU A 84 -2.63 -9.40 -0.26
C GLU A 84 -3.63 -9.26 -1.41
N GLU A 85 -4.82 -8.75 -1.12
CA GLU A 85 -5.89 -8.58 -2.10
C GLU A 85 -5.47 -7.64 -3.24
N ILE A 86 -4.89 -6.48 -2.89
CA ILE A 86 -4.43 -5.49 -3.88
C ILE A 86 -3.27 -6.06 -4.70
N SER A 87 -2.29 -6.72 -4.06
CA SER A 87 -1.14 -7.29 -4.76
C SER A 87 -1.57 -8.37 -5.74
N SER A 88 -2.55 -9.20 -5.38
CA SER A 88 -3.13 -10.21 -6.28
C SER A 88 -3.70 -9.58 -7.56
N ILE A 89 -4.48 -8.51 -7.43
CA ILE A 89 -5.03 -7.76 -8.57
C ILE A 89 -3.90 -7.14 -9.40
N LEU A 90 -2.90 -6.53 -8.76
CA LEU A 90 -1.76 -5.92 -9.44
C LEU A 90 -0.93 -6.94 -10.22
N PHE A 91 -0.64 -8.10 -9.64
CA PHE A 91 0.09 -9.17 -10.33
C PHE A 91 -0.73 -9.75 -11.48
N PHE A 92 -2.05 -9.90 -11.32
CA PHE A 92 -2.93 -10.31 -12.40
C PHE A 92 -2.89 -9.32 -13.57
N LEU A 93 -3.03 -8.01 -13.31
CA LEU A 93 -3.01 -6.98 -14.33
C LEU A 93 -1.64 -6.81 -14.98
N MET A 94 -0.57 -6.86 -14.19
CA MET A 94 0.81 -6.81 -14.68
C MET A 94 1.10 -8.00 -15.60
N GLY A 95 0.71 -9.21 -15.19
CA GLY A 95 0.84 -10.42 -16.01
C GLY A 95 0.01 -10.34 -17.29
N ALA A 96 -1.27 -9.96 -17.18
CA ALA A 96 -2.17 -9.84 -18.33
C ALA A 96 -1.69 -8.80 -19.34
N MET A 97 -1.30 -7.60 -18.88
CA MET A 97 -0.77 -6.55 -19.74
C MET A 97 0.54 -6.97 -20.41
N THR A 98 1.43 -7.62 -19.68
CA THR A 98 2.71 -8.13 -20.23
C THR A 98 2.48 -9.20 -21.29
N ILE A 99 1.56 -10.14 -21.08
CA ILE A 99 1.24 -11.18 -22.07
C ILE A 99 0.66 -10.54 -23.33
N VAL A 100 -0.27 -9.59 -23.18
CA VAL A 100 -0.86 -8.88 -24.32
C VAL A 100 0.22 -8.15 -25.11
N GLU A 101 1.11 -7.42 -24.43
CA GLU A 101 2.21 -6.69 -25.06
C GLU A 101 3.21 -7.62 -25.78
N LEU A 102 3.56 -8.76 -25.16
CA LEU A 102 4.50 -9.72 -25.75
C LEU A 102 3.93 -10.43 -26.99
N VAL A 103 2.65 -10.78 -26.96
CA VAL A 103 1.95 -11.38 -28.11
C VAL A 103 1.81 -10.37 -29.23
N ASP A 104 1.47 -9.12 -28.92
CA ASP A 104 1.37 -8.03 -29.90
C ASP A 104 2.73 -7.73 -30.56
N ALA A 105 3.81 -7.72 -29.78
CA ALA A 105 5.17 -7.51 -30.28
C ALA A 105 5.65 -8.57 -31.29
N HIS A 106 5.06 -9.77 -31.29
CA HIS A 106 5.34 -10.84 -32.26
C HIS A 106 4.23 -10.98 -33.31
N GLU A 107 3.37 -9.97 -33.44
CA GLU A 107 2.24 -9.94 -34.36
C GLU A 107 1.24 -11.09 -34.16
N GLY A 108 1.17 -11.67 -32.96
CA GLY A 108 0.37 -12.87 -32.66
C GLY A 108 -1.14 -12.67 -32.84
N PHE A 109 -1.62 -11.42 -32.85
CA PHE A 109 -3.02 -11.09 -33.09
C PHE A 109 -3.40 -11.03 -34.58
N ARG A 110 -2.43 -11.10 -35.51
CA ARG A 110 -2.69 -11.02 -36.97
C ARG A 110 -3.71 -12.04 -37.48
N VAL A 111 -3.70 -13.25 -36.92
CA VAL A 111 -4.64 -14.33 -37.29
C VAL A 111 -6.11 -13.98 -36.99
N ILE A 112 -6.35 -13.04 -36.07
CA ILE A 112 -7.70 -12.60 -35.67
C ILE A 112 -8.03 -11.25 -36.32
N THR A 113 -7.03 -10.43 -36.63
CA THR A 113 -7.22 -9.09 -37.22
C THR A 113 -7.20 -9.05 -38.75
N ASP A 114 -6.57 -10.01 -39.43
CA ASP A 114 -6.52 -10.18 -40.90
C ASP A 114 -7.48 -11.30 -41.38
#